data_AF-A0A660TQG0-F1
#
_entry.id   AF-A0A660TQG0-F1
#
_cell.length_a   1.000
_cell.length_b   1.000
_cell.length_c   1.000
_cell.angle_alpha   90.00
_cell.angle_beta   90.00
_cell.angle_gamma   90.00
#
_symmetry.space_group_name_H-M   'P 1'
#
loop_
_entity.id
_entity.type
_entity.pdbx_description
1 polymer ?
#
loop_
_entity_poly.entity_id
_entity_poly.type
_entity_poly.pdbx_seq_one_letter_code
_entity_poly.pdbx_strand_id
1 'polypeptide(L)' 'MKIGVMGSNIVRIVSENYPVPMRFIGLKDTYVESGDPFDLLEKYNLISNDIVKAVHQVMDPKR' A
#
# COMPACT_ATOMS: atom_id res chain seq x y z
N MET A 1 -7.13 -11.57 0.57
CA MET A 1 -5.65 -11.55 0.51
C MET A 1 -5.28 -11.90 -0.93
N LYS A 2 -4.74 -10.96 -1.74
CA LYS A 2 -4.31 -11.29 -3.11
C LYS A 2 -3.07 -12.19 -3.00
N ILE A 3 -3.25 -13.47 -3.29
CA ILE A 3 -2.21 -14.49 -3.28
C ILE A 3 -1.28 -14.21 -4.48
N GLY A 4 -0.01 -13.89 -4.22
CA GLY A 4 1.03 -13.86 -5.27
C GLY A 4 1.81 -12.56 -5.48
N VAL A 5 1.60 -11.52 -4.65
CA VAL A 5 2.39 -10.28 -4.75
C VAL A 5 3.45 -10.26 -3.65
N MET A 6 4.64 -9.68 -3.88
CA MET A 6 5.75 -9.67 -2.91
C MET A 6 5.33 -9.25 -1.48
N GLY A 7 4.41 -8.28 -1.38
CA GLY A 7 3.87 -7.84 -0.10
C GLY A 7 3.08 -8.91 0.66
N SER A 8 2.38 -9.84 -0.02
CA SER A 8 1.57 -10.86 0.66
C SER A 8 2.43 -11.86 1.43
N ASN A 9 3.63 -12.17 0.92
CA ASN A 9 4.55 -13.09 1.58
C ASN A 9 5.11 -12.48 2.87
N ILE A 10 5.47 -11.19 2.84
CA ILE A 10 5.94 -10.47 4.02
C ILE A 10 4.83 -10.40 5.07
N VAL A 11 3.61 -10.02 4.67
CA VAL A 11 2.47 -9.95 5.59
C VAL A 11 2.19 -11.30 6.24
N ARG A 12 2.24 -12.40 5.48
CA ARG A 12 2.05 -13.74 6.04
C ARG A 12 3.05 -14.03 7.15
N ILE A 13 4.34 -13.87 6.87
CA ILE A 13 5.43 -14.14 7.84
C ILE A 13 5.29 -13.25 9.08
N VAL A 14 5.06 -11.95 8.88
CA VAL A 14 4.93 -11.00 9.99
C VAL A 14 3.68 -11.29 10.82
N SER A 15 2.54 -11.60 10.19
CA SER A 15 1.31 -11.93 10.91
C SER A 15 1.40 -13.22 11.73
N GLU A 16 2.18 -14.20 11.27
CA GLU A 16 2.38 -15.48 11.96
C GLU A 16 3.37 -15.38 13.13
N ASN A 17 4.39 -14.51 13.03
CA ASN A 17 5.46 -14.41 14.05
C ASN A 17 5.29 -13.23 15.02
N TYR A 18 4.93 -12.04 14.52
CA TYR A 18 4.81 -10.82 15.33
C TYR A 18 3.86 -9.82 14.66
N PRO A 19 2.55 -9.86 14.98
CA PRO A 19 1.56 -9.04 14.31
C PRO A 19 1.77 -7.56 14.65
N VAL A 20 2.11 -6.78 13.62
CA VAL A 20 2.24 -5.32 13.70
C VAL A 20 1.24 -4.63 12.78
N PRO A 21 0.82 -3.39 13.09
CA PRO A 21 0.04 -2.57 12.17
C PRO A 21 0.75 -2.45 10.82
N MET A 22 0.06 -2.79 9.74
CA MET A 22 0.60 -2.80 8.39
C MET A 22 -0.47 -2.41 7.37
N ARG A 23 -0.05 -1.84 6.23
CA ARG A 23 -0.94 -1.46 5.14
C ARG A 23 -0.30 -1.74 3.79
N PHE A 24 -1.11 -2.21 2.84
CA PHE A 24 -0.70 -2.34 1.45
C PHE A 24 -0.83 -1.01 0.72
N ILE A 25 0.28 -0.55 0.14
CA ILE A 25 0.31 0.59 -0.79
C ILE A 25 0.64 0.03 -2.16
N GLY A 26 -0.19 0.33 -3.14
CA GLY A 26 -0.03 -0.16 -4.50
C GLY A 26 -1.24 0.19 -5.35
N LEU A 27 -1.10 -0.05 -6.65
CA LEU A 27 -2.21 0.14 -7.58
C LEU A 27 -3.37 -0.76 -7.18
N LYS A 28 -4.56 -0.16 -7.03
CA LYS A 28 -5.80 -0.92 -6.87
C LYS A 28 -6.10 -1.67 -8.17
N ASP A 29 -6.99 -2.65 -8.11
CA ASP A 29 -7.36 -3.45 -9.27
C ASP A 29 -8.08 -2.59 -10.30
N THR A 30 -7.31 -1.91 -11.14
CA THR A 30 -7.78 -0.85 -12.02
C THR A 30 -6.89 -0.84 -13.25
N TYR A 31 -7.52 -0.77 -14.41
CA TYR A 31 -6.80 -0.59 -15.66
C TYR A 31 -6.11 0.77 -15.65
N VAL A 32 -4.80 0.77 -15.90
CA VAL A 32 -4.01 1.99 -15.98
C VAL A 32 -4.30 2.62 -17.33
N GLU A 33 -4.68 3.90 -17.30
CA GLU A 33 -4.84 4.70 -18.52
C GLU A 33 -3.47 5.09 -19.07
N SER A 34 -3.37 5.26 -20.38
CA SER A 34 -2.16 5.80 -21.00
C SER A 34 -2.06 7.30 -20.71
N GLY A 35 -1.01 7.70 -20.00
CA GLY A 35 -0.76 9.10 -19.63
C GLY A 35 0.68 9.28 -19.14
N ASP A 36 1.01 10.49 -18.69
CA ASP A 36 2.33 10.75 -18.12
C ASP A 36 2.51 9.96 -16.81
N PRO A 37 3.67 9.31 -16.58
CA PRO A 37 3.92 8.52 -15.39
C PRO A 37 3.69 9.29 -14.07
N PHE A 38 4.02 10.58 -14.00
CA PHE A 38 3.88 11.36 -12.78
C PHE A 38 2.42 11.66 -12.47
N ASP A 39 1.63 12.03 -13.49
CA ASP A 39 0.19 12.27 -13.35
C ASP A 39 -0.55 11.00 -12.91
N LEU A 40 -0.12 9.85 -13.43
CA LEU A 40 -0.67 8.56 -13.03
C LEU A 40 -0.33 8.24 -11.56
N LEU A 41 0.92 8.45 -11.15
CA LEU A 41 1.31 8.23 -9.75
C LEU A 41 0.52 9.11 -8.78
N GLU A 42 0.28 10.38 -9.13
CA GLU A 42 -0.55 11.28 -8.33
C GLU A 42 -2.02 10.81 -8.30
N LYS A 43 -2.61 10.47 -9.45
CA LYS A 43 -3.98 9.94 -9.55
C LYS A 43 -4.19 8.68 -8.72
N TYR A 44 -3.19 7.81 -8.67
CA TYR A 44 -3.24 6.56 -7.90
C TYR A 44 -2.75 6.70 -6.46
N ASN A 45 -2.42 7.90 -5.99
CA ASN A 45 -1.91 8.17 -4.63
C ASN A 45 -0.63 7.37 -4.30
N LEU A 46 0.26 7.25 -5.29
CA LEU A 46 1.54 6.54 -5.20
C LEU A 46 2.73 7.49 -5.06
N ILE A 47 2.47 8.76 -4.76
CA ILE A 47 3.50 9.77 -4.48
C ILE A 47 3.89 9.79 -2.99
N SER A 48 5.05 10.37 -2.70
CA SER A 48 5.65 10.38 -1.35
C SER A 48 4.69 10.93 -0.27
N ASN A 49 3.92 11.97 -0.58
CA ASN A 49 2.98 12.56 0.37
C ASN A 49 1.90 11.58 0.83
N ASP A 50 1.41 10.72 -0.07
CA ASP A 50 0.36 9.76 0.27
C ASP A 50 0.91 8.55 1.01
N ILE A 51 2.17 8.17 0.74
CA ILE A 51 2.90 7.19 1.55
C ILE A 51 3.03 7.68 2.99
N VAL A 52 3.44 8.93 3.19
CA VAL A 52 3.58 9.52 4.54
C VAL A 52 2.23 9.55 5.27
N LYS A 53 1.15 9.98 4.62
CA LYS A 53 -0.21 9.92 5.19
C LYS A 53 -0.61 8.49 5.56
N ALA A 54 -0.33 7.53 4.69
CA ALA A 54 -0.65 6.12 4.92
C ALA A 54 0.12 5.56 6.13
N VAL A 55 1.39 5.96 6.33
CA VAL A 55 2.19 5.59 7.50
C VAL A 55 1.59 6.17 8.78
N HIS A 56 1.24 7.47 8.80
CA HIS A 56 0.62 8.08 9.98
C HIS A 56 -0.68 7.39 10.39
N GLN A 57 -1.51 7.02 9.42
CA GLN A 57 -2.74 6.27 9.66
C GLN A 57 -2.52 4.84 10.18
N VAL A 58 -1.36 4.24 9.92
CA VAL A 58 -0.99 2.91 10.45
C VAL A 58 -0.41 3.01 11.86
N MET A 59 0.34 4.08 12.14
CA MET A 59 0.98 4.34 13.43
C MET A 59 0.01 4.85 14.49
N ASP A 60 -1.02 5.60 14.09
CA ASP A 60 -2.10 6.07 14.97
C ASP A 60 -3.45 5.47 14.54
N PRO A 61 -3.63 4.15 14.72
CA PRO A 61 -4.91 3.53 14.48
C PRO A 61 -5.86 4.04 15.57
N LYS A 62 -6.69 5.03 15.23
CA LYS A 62 -7.86 5.38 16.05
C LYS A 62 -8.64 4.09 16.33
N ARG A 63 -8.52 3.58 17.55
CA ARG A 63 -9.28 2.46 18.09
C ARG A 63 -10.67 2.93 18.51
#